data_AF-A0A242L0J0-F1
#
_entry.id   AF-A0A242L0J0-F1
#
_cell.length_a   1.000
_cell.length_b   1.000
_cell.length_c   1.000
_cell.angle_alpha   90.00
_cell.angle_beta   90.00
_cell.angle_gamma   90.00
#
_symmetry.space_group_name_H-M   'P 1'
#
loop_
_entity.id
_entity.type
_entity.pdbx_description
1 polymer ?
#
loop_
_entity_poly.entity_id
_entity_poly.type
_entity_poly.pdbx_seq_one_letter_code
_entity_poly.pdbx_strand_id
1 'polypeptide(L)' 'MFNFEDVKMMYDWGCFTDDQVRQFIPLCITDEEADRIVNKES' A
#
# COMPACT_ATOMS: atom_id res chain seq x y z
N MET A 1 4.19 -2.20 14.25
CA MET A 1 4.66 -1.28 13.19
C MET A 1 4.13 -1.88 11.91
N PHE A 2 3.22 -1.20 11.22
CA PHE A 2 2.63 -1.75 9.99
C PHE A 2 3.74 -1.92 8.96
N ASN A 3 3.80 -3.09 8.33
CA ASN A 3 4.74 -3.39 7.27
C ASN A 3 4.03 -3.39 5.91
N PHE A 4 4.81 -3.54 4.83
CA PHE A 4 4.28 -3.64 3.47
C PHE A 4 3.13 -4.66 3.32
N GLU A 5 3.25 -5.83 3.94
CA GLU A 5 2.26 -6.90 3.83
C GLU A 5 0.94 -6.52 4.49
N ASP A 6 0.98 -5.82 5.63
CA ASP A 6 -0.23 -5.33 6.31
C ASP A 6 -0.97 -4.31 5.43
N VAL A 7 -0.25 -3.35 4.84
CA VAL A 7 -0.84 -2.33 3.97
C VAL A 7 -1.40 -2.97 2.70
N LYS A 8 -0.67 -3.92 2.11
CA LYS A 8 -1.13 -4.68 0.94
C LYS A 8 -2.39 -5.50 1.25
N MET A 9 -2.42 -6.21 2.38
CA MET A 9 -3.58 -7.02 2.77
C MET A 9 -4.82 -6.15 2.98
N MET A 10 -4.67 -5.00 3.65
CA MET A 10 -5.76 -4.05 3.84
C MET A 10 -6.23 -3.42 2.52
N TYR A 11 -5.31 -3.13 1.60
CA TYR A 11 -5.65 -2.66 0.26
C TYR A 11 -6.37 -3.74 -0.56
N ASP A 12 -5.91 -4.99 -0.51
CA ASP A 12 -6.56 -6.13 -1.18
C ASP A 12 -7.97 -6.39 -0.61
N TRP A 13 -8.20 -6.11 0.67
CA TRP A 13 -9.53 -6.14 1.30
C TRP A 13 -10.42 -4.94 0.94
N GLY A 14 -9.89 -3.97 0.19
CA GLY A 14 -10.61 -2.75 -0.17
C GLY A 14 -10.77 -1.77 1.00
N CYS A 15 -9.98 -1.91 2.06
CA CYS A 15 -9.98 -0.98 3.19
C CYS A 15 -9.27 0.33 2.85
N PHE A 16 -8.39 0.32 1.85
CA PHE A 16 -7.66 1.50 1.39
C PHE A 16 -7.82 1.71 -0.12
N THR A 17 -7.87 2.98 -0.51
CA THR A 17 -7.76 3.45 -1.89
C THR A 17 -6.31 3.76 -2.24
N ASP A 18 -5.99 3.90 -3.52
CA ASP A 18 -4.63 4.18 -4.02
C ASP A 18 -4.02 5.43 -3.35
N ASP A 19 -4.84 6.47 -3.20
CA ASP A 19 -4.43 7.71 -2.54
C ASP A 19 -4.15 7.51 -1.05
N GLN A 20 -4.91 6.64 -0.37
CA GLN A 20 -4.67 6.29 1.03
C GLN A 20 -3.41 5.45 1.20
N VAL A 21 -3.11 4.54 0.26
CA VAL A 21 -1.85 3.79 0.26
C VAL A 21 -0.65 4.73 0.20
N ARG A 22 -0.73 5.78 -0.63
CA ARG A 22 0.34 6.79 -0.74
C ARG A 22 0.56 7.62 0.52
N GLN A 23 -0.45 7.75 1.41
CA GLN A 23 -0.27 8.41 2.71
C GLN A 23 0.64 7.62 3.66
N PHE A 24 0.84 6.33 3.41
CA PHE A 24 1.77 5.51 4.18
C PHE A 24 3.23 5.68 3.74
N ILE A 25 3.51 6.47 2.69
CA ILE A 25 4.87 6.86 2.29
C ILE A 25 5.29 8.12 3.06
N PRO A 26 6.49 8.17 3.68
CA PRO A 26 7.47 7.10 3.92
C PRO A 26 7.28 6.43 5.30
N LEU A 27 6.08 6.55 5.89
CA LEU A 27 5.80 6.17 7.28
C LEU A 27 5.89 4.65 7.52
N CYS A 28 5.36 3.86 6.59
CA CYS A 28 5.23 2.41 6.72
C CYS A 28 5.70 1.67 5.46
N ILE A 29 5.65 2.33 4.30
CA ILE A 29 6.09 1.78 3.02
C ILE A 29 6.85 2.83 2.21
N THR A 30 7.59 2.38 1.21
CA THR A 30 8.27 3.26 0.23
C THR A 30 7.38 3.55 -0.98
N ASP A 31 7.79 4.53 -1.80
CA ASP A 31 7.14 4.79 -3.10
C ASP A 31 7.08 3.54 -3.99
N GLU A 32 8.17 2.77 -4.07
CA GLU A 32 8.21 1.52 -4.85
C GLU A 32 7.23 0.48 -4.32
N GLU A 33 7.12 0.36 -3.00
CA GLU A 33 6.18 -0.55 -2.35
C GLU A 33 4.73 -0.12 -2.56
N ALA A 34 4.43 1.18 -2.44
CA ALA A 34 3.11 1.70 -2.73
C ALA A 34 2.72 1.46 -4.20
N ASP A 35 3.64 1.70 -5.14
CA ASP A 35 3.42 1.42 -6.55
C ASP A 35 3.17 -0.07 -6.81
N ARG A 36 3.86 -0.98 -6.13
CA ARG A 36 3.58 -2.44 -6.21
C ARG A 36 2.22 -2.84 -5.63
N ILE A 37 1.64 -2.06 -4.72
CA ILE A 37 0.32 -2.31 -4.15
C ILE A 37 -0.78 -1.84 -5.11
N VAL A 38 -0.64 -0.62 -5.66
CA VAL A 38 -1.66 0.01 -6.51
C VAL A 38 -1.57 -0.45 -7.97
N ASN A 39 -0.36 -0.65 -8.52
CA ASN A 39 -0.20 -1.39 -9.78
C ASN A 39 -0.28 -2.88 -9.46
N LYS A 40 -1.51 -3.40 -9.45
CA LYS A 40 -1.75 -4.83 -9.66
C LYS A 40 -1.21 -5.17 -11.05
N GLU A 41 0.05 -5.60 -11.15
CA GLU A 41 0.53 -6.25 -12.37
C GLU A 41 -0.51 -7.32 -12.76
N SER A 42 -1.06 -7.11 -13.95
CA SER A 42 -2.18 -7.88 -14.53
C SER A 42 -1.78 -9.31 -14.85
#